data_AF-A0A357BQ08-F1
#
_entry.id   AF-A0A357BQ08-F1
#
_cell.length_a   1.000
_cell.length_b   1.000
_cell.length_c   1.000
_cell.angle_alpha   90.00
_cell.angle_beta   90.00
_cell.angle_gamma   90.00
#
_symmetry.space_group_name_H-M   'P 1'
#
loop_
_entity.id
_entity.type
_entity.pdbx_description
1 polymer ?
#
loop_
_entity_poly.entity_id
_entity_poly.type
_entity_poly.pdbx_seq_one_letter_code
_entity_poly.pdbx_strand_id
1 'polypeptide(L)' 'MPLPPIINALLKKDAHSLTETFMDKPDLPHTIELRQTHISYLIFTPKFVYKIKKPVDFGFLDFTTLEKRK' A
#
# COMPACT_ATOMS: atom_id res chain seq x y z
N MET A 1 -4.68 -9.55 12.69
CA MET A 1 -4.80 -8.10 12.97
C MET A 1 -5.58 -7.48 11.82
N PRO A 2 -6.67 -6.75 12.07
CA PRO A 2 -7.45 -6.12 11.01
C PRO A 2 -6.61 -5.09 10.24
N LEU A 3 -6.85 -4.96 8.93
CA LEU A 3 -6.17 -3.95 8.12
C LEU A 3 -6.58 -2.54 8.56
N PRO A 4 -5.64 -1.58 8.64
CA PRO A 4 -5.97 -0.20 8.95
C PRO A 4 -6.97 0.37 7.94
N PRO A 5 -7.92 1.24 8.37
CA PRO A 5 -8.95 1.80 7.48
C PRO A 5 -8.39 2.46 6.21
N ILE A 6 -7.23 3.13 6.31
CA ILE A 6 -6.56 3.75 5.17
C ILE A 6 -6.07 2.73 4.13
N ILE A 7 -5.63 1.55 4.56
CA ILE A 7 -5.24 0.48 3.64
C ILE A 7 -6.48 -0.05 2.93
N ASN A 8 -7.56 -0.30 3.68
CA ASN A 8 -8.83 -0.75 3.08
C ASN A 8 -9.39 0.27 2.08
N ALA A 9 -9.27 1.56 2.36
CA ALA A 9 -9.69 2.62 1.44
C ALA A 9 -8.88 2.59 0.14
N LEU A 10 -7.55 2.43 0.23
CA LEU A 10 -6.65 2.39 -0.94
C LEU A 10 -6.78 1.12 -1.78
N LEU A 11 -7.37 0.06 -1.24
CA LEU A 11 -7.66 -1.19 -1.96
C LEU A 11 -9.00 -1.19 -2.71
N LYS A 12 -9.89 -0.23 -2.44
CA LYS A 12 -11.14 -0.11 -3.20
C LYS A 12 -10.81 0.31 -4.63
N LYS A 13 -11.38 -0.40 -5.62
CA LYS A 13 -11.17 -0.15 -7.06
C LYS A 13 -11.43 1.32 -7.45
N ASP A 14 -12.36 1.98 -6.77
CA ASP A 14 -12.74 3.37 -7.01
C ASP A 14 -11.67 4.40 -6.56
N ALA A 15 -10.67 3.97 -5.77
CA ALA A 15 -9.59 4.86 -5.33
C ALA A 15 -8.62 5.21 -6.46
N HIS A 16 -8.58 4.40 -7.53
CA HIS A 16 -7.70 4.59 -8.66
C HIS A 16 -8.53 4.48 -9.94
N SER A 17 -9.00 5.61 -10.48
CA SER A 17 -9.73 5.70 -11.77
C SER A 17 -8.83 5.32 -12.97
N LEU A 18 -8.38 4.06 -13.01
CA LEU A 18 -7.37 3.55 -13.95
C LEU A 18 -7.97 2.64 -15.03
N THR A 19 -9.27 2.73 -15.28
CA THR A 19 -9.96 1.85 -16.23
C THR A 19 -9.77 2.24 -17.70
N GLU A 20 -9.38 3.47 -18.04
CA GLU A 20 -9.50 3.90 -19.45
C GLU A 20 -8.20 3.96 -20.27
N THR A 21 -7.00 3.94 -19.67
CA THR A 21 -5.76 4.23 -20.43
C THR A 21 -4.79 3.03 -20.60
N PHE A 22 -5.05 1.87 -19.98
CA PHE A 22 -4.07 0.76 -19.94
C PHE A 22 -4.59 -0.61 -20.40
N MET A 23 -5.74 -0.67 -21.08
CA MET A 23 -6.28 -1.93 -21.61
C MET A 23 -5.35 -2.62 -22.63
N ASP A 24 -4.39 -1.90 -23.23
CA ASP A 24 -3.47 -2.44 -24.25
C ASP A 24 -2.04 -2.73 -23.75
N LYS A 25 -1.75 -2.65 -22.44
CA LYS A 25 -0.43 -3.06 -21.91
C LYS A 25 -0.53 -4.43 -21.23
N PRO A 26 -0.02 -5.52 -21.87
CA PRO A 26 -0.11 -6.88 -21.32
C PRO A 26 0.73 -7.09 -20.06
N ASP A 27 1.72 -6.22 -19.80
CA ASP A 27 2.67 -6.37 -18.69
C ASP A 27 2.30 -5.59 -17.42
N LEU A 28 1.18 -4.83 -17.42
CA LEU A 28 0.75 -4.11 -16.21
C LEU A 28 -0.23 -4.96 -15.39
N PRO A 29 -0.06 -5.05 -14.06
CA PRO A 29 -1.03 -5.72 -13.21
C PRO A 29 -2.37 -4.99 -13.32
N HIS A 30 -3.37 -5.65 -13.89
CA HIS A 30 -4.75 -5.13 -14.02
C HIS A 30 -5.50 -5.09 -12.68
N THR A 31 -4.86 -5.52 -11.59
CA THR A 31 -5.45 -5.65 -10.26
C THR A 31 -4.58 -4.95 -9.21
N ILE A 32 -5.24 -4.39 -8.19
CA ILE A 32 -4.57 -3.81 -7.03
C ILE A 32 -4.14 -4.97 -6.11
N GLU A 33 -2.85 -5.03 -5.77
CA GLU A 33 -2.29 -6.07 -4.90
C GLU A 33 -1.78 -5.47 -3.58
N LEU A 34 -2.17 -6.06 -2.45
CA LEU A 34 -1.58 -5.75 -1.14
C LEU A 34 -0.49 -6.77 -0.79
N ARG A 35 0.74 -6.31 -0.62
CA ARG A 35 1.81 -7.08 0.05
C ARG A 35 2.16 -6.46 1.39
N GLN A 36 2.61 -7.30 2.31
CA GLN A 36 3.00 -6.85 3.63
C GLN A 36 4.41 -7.34 3.95
N THR A 37 5.18 -6.48 4.60
CA THR A 37 6.41 -6.85 5.29
C THR A 37 6.18 -6.74 6.80
N HIS A 38 7.20 -7.07 7.59
CA HIS A 38 7.16 -6.86 9.04
C HIS A 38 6.92 -5.38 9.43
N ILE A 39 7.45 -4.44 8.65
CA ILE A 39 7.43 -3.00 8.99
C ILE A 39 6.53 -2.15 8.08
N SER A 40 5.97 -2.68 7.00
CA SER A 40 5.24 -1.86 6.01
C SER A 40 4.13 -2.61 5.28
N TYR A 41 3.13 -1.85 4.84
CA TYR A 41 2.18 -2.23 3.79
C TYR A 41 2.68 -1.71 2.45
N LEU A 42 2.58 -2.53 1.40
CA LEU A 42 2.89 -2.19 0.02
C LEU A 42 1.63 -2.41 -0.81
N ILE A 43 1.13 -1.38 -1.46
CA ILE A 43 -0.03 -1.46 -2.36
C ILE A 43 0.49 -1.23 -3.76
N PHE A 44 0.44 -2.28 -4.58
CA PHE A 44 0.83 -2.24 -5.97
C PHE A 44 -0.39 -1.87 -6.81
N THR A 45 -0.25 -0.83 -7.60
CA THR A 45 -1.22 -0.38 -8.60
C THR A 45 -0.53 -0.38 -9.97
N PRO A 46 -1.29 -0.30 -11.07
CA PRO A 46 -0.70 -0.25 -12.41
C PRO A 46 0.39 0.83 -12.59
N LYS A 47 0.24 2.00 -11.97
CA LYS A 47 1.15 3.15 -12.14
C LYS A 47 2.11 3.38 -10.97
N PHE A 48 1.68 3.05 -9.77
CA PHE A 48 2.36 3.47 -8.54
C PHE A 48 2.42 2.34 -7.53
N VAL A 49 3.43 2.40 -6.66
CA VAL A 49 3.50 1.56 -5.47
C VAL A 49 3.44 2.46 -4.25
N TYR A 50 2.42 2.28 -3.41
CA TYR A 50 2.30 2.99 -2.14
C TYR A 50 2.96 2.17 -1.03
N LYS A 51 3.90 2.78 -0.31
CA LYS A 51 4.55 2.18 0.86
C LYS A 51 4.12 2.93 2.12
N ILE A 52 3.53 2.21 3.07
CA ILE A 52 3.02 2.77 4.33
C ILE A 52 3.70 2.04 5.50
N LYS A 53 4.47 2.76 6.31
CA LYS A 53 5.14 2.21 7.52
C LYS A 53 4.08 1.84 8.58
N LYS A 54 4.23 0.66 9.19
CA LYS A 54 3.37 0.17 10.28
C LYS A 54 3.75 0.86 11.61
N PRO A 55 2.79 1.14 12.52
CA PRO A 55 3.08 1.61 13.88
C PRO A 55 3.58 0.45 14.74
N VAL A 56 4.85 0.09 14.61
CA VAL A 56 5.47 -1.06 15.30
C VAL A 56 6.69 -0.59 16.11
N ASP A 57 6.95 -1.31 17.19
CA ASP A 57 8.17 -1.20 17.99
C ASP A 57 8.77 -2.60 18.12
N PHE A 58 10.00 -2.77 17.63
CA PHE A 58 10.76 -4.02 17.73
C PHE A 58 11.90 -3.94 18.75
N GLY A 59 11.95 -2.88 19.58
CA GLY A 59 13.02 -2.62 20.55
C GLY A 59 14.30 -2.03 19.94
N PHE A 60 14.60 -2.37 18.68
CA PHE A 60 15.68 -1.75 17.89
C PHE A 60 15.17 -0.79 16.80
N LEU A 61 13.86 -0.78 16.56
CA LEU A 61 13.20 0.04 15.56
C LEU A 61 11.82 0.44 16.06
N ASP A 62 11.63 1.75 16.25
CA ASP A 62 10.37 2.31 16.75
C ASP A 62 9.75 3.24 15.70
N PHE A 63 8.60 2.82 15.16
CA PHE A 63 7.76 3.59 14.25
C PHE A 63 6.39 3.90 14.85
N THR A 64 6.25 3.87 16.18
CA THR A 64 4.96 4.12 16.86
C THR A 64 4.46 5.55 16.62
N THR A 65 5.34 6.54 16.57
CA THR A 65 5.00 7.95 16.31
C THR A 65 5.51 8.45 14.95
N LEU A 66 4.89 9.51 14.41
CA LEU A 66 5.32 10.12 13.15
C LEU A 66 6.76 10.69 13.23
N GLU A 67 7.12 11.29 14.35
CA GLU A 67 8.45 11.85 14.58
C GLU A 67 9.57 10.81 14.51
N LYS A 68 9.27 9.58 14.93
CA LYS A 68 10.20 8.44 14.89
C LYS A 68 10.24 7.75 13.51
N ARG A 69 9.33 8.08 12.59
CA ARG A 69 9.25 7.51 11.22
C ARG A 69 10.07 8.25 10.17
N LYS A 70 11.19 8.87 10.54
CA LYS A 70 12.12 9.49 9.58
C LYS A 70 12.71 8.46 8.60
#